data_AF-A0AAW4VMM7-F1
#
_entry.id   AF-A0AAW4VMM7-F1
#
_cell.length_a   1.000
_cell.length_b   1.000
_cell.length_c   1.000
_cell.angle_alpha   90.00
_cell.angle_beta   90.00
_cell.angle_gamma   90.00
#
_symmetry.space_group_name_H-M   'P 1'
#
loop_
_entity.id
_entity.type
_entity.pdbx_description
1 polymer ?
#
loop_
_entity_poly.entity_id
_entity_poly.type
_entity_poly.pdbx_seq_one_letter_code
_entity_poly.pdbx_strand_id
1 'polypeptide(L)'
;METLTLKQANIIIIEQINESNLFNRPEIDFILFNDREETSQTLIGVHEQDTPSLSYIYILETKDAIPMKDIKVYKKDTVVTDLYNKDFEGYFLLQIENEEIDINYVSLDFHIRLWNYIASLDNDIRHKYFSLKYYIVYCKENGINYRLLNTYSKNELEDIIGEFYLMYDEDDFFNILENFNWTIISTLFEENKKIINDYLNVYKHLIGKKYEY
;
A
#
# COMPACT_ATOMS: atom_id res chain seq x y z
N MET A 1 -8.60 -13.31 25.01
CA MET A 1 -7.41 -13.01 24.21
C MET A 1 -7.83 -11.82 23.37
N GLU A 2 -7.36 -10.61 23.68
CA GLU A 2 -7.77 -9.40 22.95
C GLU A 2 -7.15 -9.43 21.55
N THR A 3 -7.99 -9.26 20.54
CA THR A 3 -7.56 -9.11 19.14
C THR A 3 -6.89 -7.73 19.01
N LEU A 4 -5.63 -7.70 18.60
CA LEU A 4 -4.92 -6.46 18.31
C LEU A 4 -5.56 -5.79 17.09
N THR A 5 -5.76 -4.47 17.15
CA THR A 5 -6.12 -3.71 15.95
C THR A 5 -4.98 -3.74 14.95
N LEU A 6 -5.28 -3.63 13.65
CA LEU A 6 -4.27 -3.62 12.57
C LEU A 6 -3.17 -2.58 12.81
N LYS A 7 -3.54 -1.42 13.34
CA LYS A 7 -2.60 -0.35 13.71
C LYS A 7 -1.66 -0.76 14.85
N GLN A 8 -2.17 -1.45 15.87
CA GLN A 8 -1.34 -1.96 16.97
C GLN A 8 -0.41 -3.08 16.50
N ALA A 9 -0.90 -3.96 15.63
CA ALA A 9 -0.08 -5.01 15.01
C ALA A 9 1.09 -4.41 14.21
N ASN A 10 0.83 -3.38 13.39
CA ASN A 10 1.87 -2.71 12.62
C ASN A 10 2.92 -2.02 13.51
N ILE A 11 2.52 -1.39 14.62
CA ILE A 11 3.48 -0.79 15.59
C ILE A 11 4.41 -1.86 16.16
N ILE A 12 3.86 -3.00 16.58
CA ILE A 12 4.66 -4.11 17.13
C ILE A 12 5.64 -4.66 16.07
N ILE A 13 5.19 -4.80 14.82
CA ILE A 13 6.05 -5.25 13.71
C ILE A 13 7.21 -4.26 13.49
N ILE A 14 6.92 -2.96 13.50
CA ILE A 14 7.94 -1.90 13.34
C ILE A 14 8.97 -1.96 14.48
N GLU A 15 8.51 -2.10 15.72
CA GLU A 15 9.39 -2.26 16.89
C GLU A 15 10.28 -3.50 16.78
N GLN A 16 9.71 -4.64 16.38
CA GLN A 16 10.47 -5.88 16.20
C GLN A 16 11.56 -5.77 15.14
N ILE A 17 11.30 -5.08 14.02
CA ILE A 17 12.31 -4.84 12.98
C ILE A 17 13.45 -3.97 13.53
N ASN A 18 13.11 -2.90 14.23
CA ASN A 18 14.09 -2.00 14.84
C ASN A 18 14.98 -2.70 15.88
N GLU A 19 14.45 -3.73 16.56
CA GLU A 19 15.19 -4.50 17.58
C GLU A 19 15.94 -5.72 17.02
N SER A 20 15.70 -6.11 15.77
CA SER A 20 16.15 -7.40 15.21
C SER A 20 17.67 -7.56 15.05
N ASN A 21 18.45 -6.48 15.14
CA ASN A 21 19.88 -6.40 14.78
C ASN A 21 20.21 -6.89 13.35
N LEU A 22 19.19 -7.20 12.52
CA LEU A 22 19.35 -7.61 11.13
C LEU A 22 19.63 -6.41 10.21
N PHE A 23 19.21 -5.23 10.66
CA PHE A 23 19.33 -3.97 9.94
C PHE A 23 20.04 -2.95 10.84
N ASN A 24 20.71 -1.97 10.24
CA ASN A 24 21.39 -0.93 11.01
C ASN A 24 20.44 0.21 11.39
N ARG A 25 19.76 0.78 10.39
CA ARG A 25 18.78 1.86 10.53
C ARG A 25 17.64 1.60 9.54
N PRO A 26 16.77 0.63 9.83
CA PRO A 26 15.72 0.23 8.91
C PRO A 26 14.63 1.30 8.80
N GLU A 27 14.15 1.52 7.58
CA GLU A 27 12.89 2.19 7.29
C GLU A 27 11.94 1.19 6.63
N ILE A 28 10.69 1.16 7.11
CA ILE A 28 9.66 0.26 6.60
C ILE A 28 8.87 0.99 5.53
N ASP A 29 8.91 0.44 4.33
CA ASP A 29 8.24 0.97 3.15
C ASP A 29 6.81 0.46 3.01
N PHE A 30 6.59 -0.82 3.30
CA PHE A 30 5.27 -1.43 3.25
C PHE A 30 5.18 -2.68 4.12
N ILE A 31 3.97 -3.05 4.51
CA ILE A 31 3.62 -4.32 5.14
C ILE A 31 2.47 -4.91 4.32
N LEU A 32 2.67 -6.12 3.82
CA LEU A 32 1.68 -6.92 3.11
C LEU A 32 1.35 -8.16 3.92
N PHE A 33 0.08 -8.54 3.92
CA PHE A 33 -0.38 -9.76 4.58
C PHE A 33 -0.95 -10.72 3.53
N ASN A 34 -0.44 -11.94 3.52
CA ASN A 34 -0.94 -13.01 2.68
C ASN A 34 -1.81 -13.93 3.54
N ASP A 35 -3.10 -14.04 3.22
CA ASP A 35 -4.08 -14.82 3.98
C ASP A 35 -4.43 -16.17 3.33
N ARG A 36 -3.45 -16.84 2.73
CA ARG A 36 -3.64 -18.22 2.24
C ARG A 36 -3.94 -19.16 3.41
N GLU A 37 -5.03 -19.93 3.30
CA GLU A 37 -5.55 -20.85 4.33
C GLU A 37 -4.48 -21.79 4.95
N GLU A 38 -3.40 -22.11 4.21
CA GLU A 38 -2.32 -23.00 4.66
C GLU A 38 -0.97 -22.31 4.91
N THR A 39 -0.77 -21.06 4.48
CA THR A 39 0.50 -20.34 4.62
C THR A 39 0.25 -18.84 4.77
N SER A 40 -0.25 -18.42 5.94
CA SER A 40 -0.29 -17.00 6.25
C SER A 40 1.12 -16.44 6.41
N GLN A 41 1.41 -15.36 5.71
CA GLN A 41 2.74 -14.74 5.72
C GLN A 41 2.64 -13.21 5.71
N THR A 42 3.48 -12.57 6.50
CA THR A 42 3.61 -11.12 6.55
C THR A 42 4.91 -10.74 5.85
N LEU A 43 4.79 -10.07 4.71
CA LEU A 43 5.91 -9.59 3.91
C LEU A 43 6.14 -8.11 4.19
N ILE A 44 7.36 -7.75 4.57
CA ILE A 44 7.69 -6.40 5.00
C ILE A 44 8.81 -5.86 4.13
N GLY A 45 8.53 -4.77 3.42
CA GLY A 45 9.52 -4.04 2.64
C GLY A 45 10.34 -3.15 3.55
N VAL A 46 11.64 -3.40 3.62
CA VAL A 46 12.58 -2.65 4.45
C VAL A 46 13.74 -2.12 3.61
N HIS A 47 14.16 -0.88 3.84
CA HIS A 47 15.43 -0.37 3.32
C HIS A 47 16.29 0.26 4.42
N GLU A 48 17.60 0.31 4.20
CA GLU A 48 18.53 0.98 5.12
C GLU A 48 18.52 2.49 4.86
N GLN A 49 18.18 3.29 5.87
CA GLN A 49 18.10 4.74 5.78
C GLN A 49 19.38 5.38 5.23
N ASP A 50 20.54 4.91 5.71
CA ASP A 50 21.85 5.44 5.31
C ASP A 50 22.31 4.91 3.93
N THR A 51 21.67 3.87 3.40
CA THR A 51 21.99 3.31 2.08
C THR A 51 20.73 2.71 1.45
N PRO A 52 19.83 3.53 0.89
CA PRO A 52 18.52 3.07 0.40
C PRO A 52 18.57 2.01 -0.72
N SER A 53 19.71 1.84 -1.39
CA SER A 53 19.94 0.74 -2.34
C SER A 53 20.03 -0.64 -1.67
N LEU A 54 20.25 -0.69 -0.36
CA LEU A 54 20.15 -1.90 0.44
C LEU A 54 18.69 -2.04 0.90
N SER A 55 17.90 -2.69 0.05
CA SER A 55 16.51 -3.03 0.34
C SER A 55 16.32 -4.54 0.45
N TYR A 56 15.36 -4.93 1.29
CA TYR A 56 15.11 -6.29 1.72
C TYR A 56 13.62 -6.54 1.81
N ILE A 57 13.21 -7.77 1.49
CA ILE A 57 11.92 -8.29 1.91
C ILE A 57 12.16 -9.14 3.15
N TYR A 58 11.59 -8.68 4.27
CA TYR A 58 11.61 -9.38 5.53
C TYR A 58 10.32 -10.19 5.69
N ILE A 59 10.45 -11.48 5.99
CA ILE A 59 9.32 -12.39 6.22
C ILE A 59 9.19 -12.58 7.73
N LEU A 60 8.09 -12.09 8.31
CA LEU A 60 7.93 -12.02 9.76
C LEU A 60 7.96 -13.40 10.43
N GLU A 61 7.31 -14.38 9.83
CA GLU A 61 7.09 -15.70 10.40
C GLU A 61 8.38 -16.53 10.42
N THR A 62 9.23 -16.40 9.39
CA THR A 62 10.52 -17.12 9.31
C THR A 62 11.69 -16.29 9.84
N LYS A 63 11.49 -14.98 10.02
CA LYS A 63 12.53 -14.00 10.37
C LYS A 63 13.67 -13.92 9.36
N ASP A 64 13.37 -14.24 8.10
CA ASP A 64 14.33 -14.16 7.01
C ASP A 64 14.29 -12.77 6.37
N ALA A 65 15.46 -12.17 6.16
CA ALA A 65 15.64 -10.97 5.36
C ALA A 65 16.28 -11.34 4.02
N ILE A 66 15.51 -11.21 2.94
CA ILE A 66 15.97 -11.53 1.59
C ILE A 66 16.34 -10.21 0.89
N PRO A 67 17.61 -10.00 0.49
CA PRO A 67 17.97 -8.81 -0.26
C PRO A 67 17.20 -8.74 -1.58
N MET A 68 16.70 -7.56 -1.93
CA MET A 68 15.86 -7.37 -3.12
C MET A 68 16.54 -7.85 -4.41
N LYS A 69 17.85 -7.64 -4.52
CA LYS A 69 18.70 -8.11 -5.63
C LYS A 69 18.70 -9.64 -5.82
N ASP A 70 18.42 -10.39 -4.75
CA ASP A 70 18.48 -11.85 -4.72
C ASP A 70 17.09 -12.47 -4.91
N ILE A 71 16.03 -11.65 -4.93
CA ILE A 71 14.66 -12.11 -5.17
C ILE A 71 14.50 -12.56 -6.62
N LYS A 72 13.98 -13.78 -6.77
CA LYS A 72 13.63 -14.36 -8.05
C LYS A 72 12.13 -14.20 -8.28
N VAL A 73 11.78 -13.33 -9.22
CA VAL A 73 10.41 -13.20 -9.71
C VAL A 73 10.15 -14.33 -10.69
N TYR A 74 9.26 -15.26 -10.32
CA TYR A 74 8.80 -16.34 -11.19
C TYR A 74 7.36 -16.06 -11.61
N LYS A 75 7.13 -15.37 -12.74
CA LYS A 75 5.82 -15.36 -13.40
C LYS A 75 5.89 -15.94 -14.81
N LYS A 76 4.76 -16.54 -15.22
CA LYS A 76 4.56 -17.38 -16.41
C LYS A 76 4.45 -16.62 -17.74
N ASP A 77 4.39 -15.30 -17.70
CA ASP A 77 4.21 -14.46 -18.89
C ASP A 77 5.36 -13.46 -18.96
N THR A 78 6.10 -13.48 -20.08
CA THR A 78 7.27 -12.63 -20.31
C THR A 78 6.92 -11.14 -20.24
N VAL A 79 5.69 -10.77 -20.63
CA VAL A 79 5.22 -9.37 -20.60
C VAL A 79 5.05 -8.85 -19.17
N VAL A 80 4.66 -9.72 -18.23
CA VAL A 80 4.50 -9.36 -16.81
C VAL A 80 5.87 -9.23 -16.13
N THR A 81 6.86 -9.99 -16.61
CA THR A 81 8.20 -10.05 -16.00
C THR A 81 9.08 -8.87 -16.40
N ASP A 82 8.90 -8.32 -17.61
CA ASP A 82 9.66 -7.15 -18.07
C ASP A 82 9.13 -5.82 -17.50
N LEU A 83 7.92 -5.84 -16.94
CA LEU A 83 7.16 -4.67 -16.52
C LEU A 83 7.24 -4.41 -15.02
N TYR A 84 7.38 -5.49 -14.25
CA TYR A 84 7.76 -5.45 -12.84
C TYR A 84 9.27 -5.66 -12.79
N ASN A 85 10.01 -4.55 -12.88
CA ASN A 85 11.45 -4.54 -12.69
C ASN A 85 11.83 -5.25 -11.38
N LYS A 86 13.10 -5.65 -11.25
CA LYS A 86 13.67 -6.09 -9.96
C LYS A 86 13.90 -4.92 -9.00
N ASP A 87 12.97 -3.97 -8.97
CA ASP A 87 12.92 -2.84 -8.05
C ASP A 87 11.74 -3.00 -7.07
N PHE A 88 11.71 -2.13 -6.08
CA PHE A 88 10.87 -2.31 -4.90
C PHE A 88 9.40 -2.01 -5.20
N GLU A 89 9.16 -0.99 -6.02
CA GLU A 89 7.86 -0.57 -6.52
C GLU A 89 7.24 -1.65 -7.42
N GLY A 90 8.03 -2.18 -8.37
CA GLY A 90 7.59 -3.27 -9.24
C GLY A 90 7.28 -4.54 -8.46
N TYR A 91 8.12 -4.89 -7.47
CA TYR A 91 7.85 -6.05 -6.59
C TYR A 91 6.58 -5.87 -5.76
N PHE A 92 6.36 -4.69 -5.18
CA PHE A 92 5.14 -4.39 -4.43
C PHE A 92 3.89 -4.61 -5.28
N LEU A 93 3.85 -4.01 -6.48
CA LEU A 93 2.73 -4.18 -7.41
C LEU A 93 2.54 -5.65 -7.81
N LEU A 94 3.63 -6.37 -8.06
CA LEU A 94 3.59 -7.78 -8.38
C LEU A 94 2.99 -8.63 -7.25
N GLN A 95 3.29 -8.32 -5.98
CA GLN A 95 2.73 -9.05 -4.84
C GLN A 95 1.22 -8.81 -4.74
N ILE A 96 0.77 -7.55 -4.78
CA ILE A 96 -0.65 -7.23 -4.63
C ILE A 96 -1.50 -7.58 -5.87
N GLU A 97 -0.87 -7.97 -6.99
CA GLU A 97 -1.57 -8.62 -8.11
C GLU A 97 -2.11 -10.01 -7.71
N ASN A 98 -1.57 -10.61 -6.65
CA ASN A 98 -2.10 -11.84 -6.08
C ASN A 98 -3.30 -11.48 -5.18
N GLU A 99 -4.51 -11.92 -5.55
CA GLU A 99 -5.77 -11.59 -4.86
C GLU A 99 -5.83 -12.01 -3.39
N GLU A 100 -4.89 -12.83 -2.93
CA GLU A 100 -4.76 -13.29 -1.54
C GLU A 100 -3.80 -12.43 -0.69
N ILE A 101 -3.30 -11.31 -1.24
CA ILE A 101 -2.40 -10.38 -0.56
C ILE A 101 -3.11 -9.04 -0.28
N ASP A 102 -3.23 -8.70 0.99
CA ASP A 102 -3.75 -7.43 1.48
C ASP A 102 -2.63 -6.42 1.80
N ILE A 103 -2.92 -5.14 1.56
CA ILE A 103 -2.03 -4.03 1.92
C ILE A 103 -2.35 -3.57 3.35
N ASN A 104 -1.45 -3.85 4.30
CA ASN A 104 -1.62 -3.45 5.71
C ASN A 104 -1.04 -2.06 6.00
N TYR A 105 0.07 -1.72 5.35
CA TYR A 105 0.75 -0.43 5.56
C TYR A 105 1.57 -0.08 4.32
N VAL A 106 1.61 1.20 4.01
CA VAL A 106 2.54 1.79 3.05
C VAL A 106 3.04 3.12 3.62
N SER A 107 4.34 3.35 3.56
CA SER A 107 4.95 4.59 4.03
C SER A 107 4.67 5.74 3.06
N LEU A 108 4.69 6.97 3.58
CA LEU A 108 4.48 8.15 2.75
C LEU A 108 5.55 8.29 1.66
N ASP A 109 6.81 8.03 2.01
CA ASP A 109 7.92 8.09 1.05
C ASP A 109 7.78 7.00 -0.02
N PHE A 110 7.33 5.79 0.36
CA PHE A 110 7.06 4.74 -0.62
C PHE A 110 5.88 5.09 -1.52
N HIS A 111 4.80 5.69 -1.01
CA HIS A 111 3.72 6.21 -1.85
C HIS A 111 4.25 7.20 -2.90
N ILE A 112 5.09 8.16 -2.51
CA ILE A 112 5.67 9.15 -3.43
C ILE A 112 6.52 8.45 -4.52
N ARG A 113 7.36 7.48 -4.14
CA ARG A 113 8.15 6.71 -5.12
C ARG A 113 7.26 5.91 -6.06
N LEU A 114 6.27 5.21 -5.50
CA LEU A 114 5.35 4.37 -6.24
C LEU A 114 4.49 5.18 -7.22
N TRP A 115 4.08 6.39 -6.86
CA TRP A 115 3.35 7.28 -7.77
C TRP A 115 4.20 7.74 -8.96
N ASN A 116 5.45 8.11 -8.72
CA ASN A 116 6.40 8.41 -9.80
C ASN A 116 6.65 7.18 -10.69
N TYR A 117 6.80 6.01 -10.08
CA TYR A 117 6.96 4.74 -10.81
C TYR A 117 5.76 4.50 -11.72
N ILE A 118 4.55 4.54 -11.18
CA ILE A 118 3.31 4.33 -11.95
C ILE A 118 3.17 5.35 -13.07
N ALA A 119 3.41 6.63 -12.80
CA ALA A 119 3.35 7.70 -13.81
C ALA A 119 4.36 7.50 -14.96
N SER A 120 5.49 6.84 -14.68
CA SER A 120 6.50 6.52 -15.70
C SER A 120 6.14 5.34 -16.59
N LEU A 121 5.12 4.55 -16.22
CA LEU A 121 4.65 3.42 -17.02
C LEU A 121 3.85 3.91 -18.24
N ASP A 122 3.93 3.14 -19.33
CA ASP A 122 3.08 3.38 -20.50
C ASP A 122 1.59 3.34 -20.12
N ASN A 123 0.77 4.15 -20.77
CA ASN A 123 -0.67 4.20 -20.49
C ASN A 123 -1.33 2.83 -20.64
N ASP A 124 -1.02 2.08 -21.69
CA ASP A 124 -1.64 0.78 -21.94
C ASP A 124 -1.26 -0.23 -20.84
N ILE A 125 -0.07 -0.08 -20.27
CA ILE A 125 0.41 -0.84 -19.12
C ILE A 125 -0.42 -0.48 -17.89
N ARG A 126 -0.59 0.82 -17.60
CA ARG A 126 -1.36 1.28 -16.43
C ARG A 126 -2.78 0.69 -16.39
N HIS A 127 -3.37 0.41 -17.54
CA HIS A 127 -4.74 -0.11 -17.67
C HIS A 127 -4.87 -1.63 -17.54
N LYS A 128 -3.77 -2.37 -17.71
CA LYS A 128 -3.81 -3.83 -17.84
C LYS A 128 -3.76 -4.58 -16.51
N TYR A 129 -3.18 -3.98 -15.48
CA TYR A 129 -2.81 -4.70 -14.25
C TYR A 129 -3.80 -4.47 -13.12
N PHE A 130 -4.22 -5.57 -12.50
CA PHE A 130 -5.18 -5.55 -11.39
C PHE A 130 -4.58 -4.88 -10.14
N SER A 131 -3.30 -5.11 -9.89
CA SER A 131 -2.51 -4.51 -8.81
C SER A 131 -2.59 -2.98 -8.78
N LEU A 132 -2.52 -2.32 -9.93
CA LEU A 132 -2.64 -0.87 -10.01
C LEU A 132 -4.03 -0.41 -9.57
N LYS A 133 -5.09 -1.10 -10.03
CA LYS A 133 -6.47 -0.80 -9.61
C LYS A 133 -6.63 -0.98 -8.10
N TYR A 134 -6.13 -2.09 -7.57
CA TYR A 134 -6.19 -2.40 -6.15
C TYR A 134 -5.47 -1.36 -5.30
N TYR A 135 -4.27 -0.94 -5.72
CA TYR A 135 -3.52 0.13 -5.06
C TYR A 135 -4.23 1.49 -5.11
N ILE A 136 -4.88 1.84 -6.22
CA ILE A 136 -5.65 3.09 -6.34
C ILE A 136 -6.87 3.08 -5.40
N VAL A 137 -7.56 1.95 -5.29
CA VAL A 137 -8.65 1.76 -4.32
C VAL A 137 -8.12 1.93 -2.89
N TYR A 138 -7.02 1.26 -2.54
CA TYR A 138 -6.36 1.41 -1.26
C TYR A 138 -6.03 2.87 -0.94
N CYS A 139 -5.46 3.60 -1.91
CA CYS A 139 -5.15 5.03 -1.74
C CYS A 139 -6.40 5.85 -1.42
N LYS A 140 -7.50 5.64 -2.16
CA LYS A 140 -8.76 6.35 -1.93
C LYS A 140 -9.33 6.08 -0.55
N GLU A 141 -9.38 4.82 -0.13
CA GLU A 141 -9.92 4.41 1.17
C GLU A 141 -9.13 5.01 2.34
N ASN A 142 -7.82 5.17 2.17
CA ASN A 142 -6.93 5.75 3.17
C ASN A 142 -6.72 7.27 3.02
N GLY A 143 -7.44 7.92 2.10
CA GLY A 143 -7.34 9.37 1.87
C GLY A 143 -6.02 9.83 1.22
N ILE A 144 -5.25 8.91 0.65
CA ILE A 144 -4.02 9.18 -0.09
C ILE A 144 -4.37 9.69 -1.49
N ASN A 145 -3.85 10.87 -1.84
CA ASN A 145 -4.09 11.52 -3.14
C ASN A 145 -2.91 12.43 -3.50
N TYR A 146 -2.82 12.86 -4.76
CA TYR A 146 -1.70 13.67 -5.26
C TYR A 146 -1.49 14.95 -4.46
N ARG A 147 -2.55 15.60 -3.95
CA ARG A 147 -2.41 16.85 -3.17
C ARG A 147 -1.73 16.59 -1.83
N LEU A 148 -2.12 15.51 -1.16
CA LEU A 148 -1.44 15.07 0.07
C LEU A 148 0.03 14.78 -0.24
N LEU A 149 0.29 13.94 -1.23
CA LEU A 149 1.66 13.52 -1.54
C LEU A 149 2.54 14.68 -2.02
N ASN A 150 2.01 15.63 -2.80
CA ASN A 150 2.72 16.84 -3.22
C ASN A 150 3.05 17.80 -2.06
N THR A 151 2.41 17.66 -0.90
CA THR A 151 2.82 18.41 0.30
C THR A 151 4.15 17.92 0.85
N TYR A 152 4.51 16.66 0.60
CA TYR A 152 5.69 15.99 1.15
C TYR A 152 6.71 15.59 0.06
N SER A 153 6.33 15.62 -1.21
CA SER A 153 7.21 15.38 -2.35
C SER A 153 8.03 16.62 -2.71
N LYS A 154 9.22 16.39 -3.27
CA LYS A 154 10.05 17.45 -3.87
C LYS A 154 9.60 17.82 -5.28
N ASN A 155 8.92 16.90 -5.96
CA ASN A 155 8.46 17.03 -7.33
C ASN A 155 6.94 16.99 -7.38
N GLU A 156 6.35 17.66 -8.36
CA GLU A 156 4.92 17.55 -8.63
C GLU A 156 4.59 16.15 -9.15
N LEU A 157 3.73 15.46 -8.43
CA LEU A 157 3.17 14.16 -8.78
C LEU A 157 1.89 14.34 -9.60
N GLU A 158 1.77 13.52 -10.63
CA GLU A 158 0.57 13.41 -11.48
C GLU A 158 -0.62 12.83 -10.69
N ASP A 159 -1.84 13.23 -11.06
CA ASP A 159 -3.07 12.69 -10.47
C ASP A 159 -3.45 11.34 -11.10
N ILE A 160 -2.70 10.29 -10.75
CA ILE A 160 -2.94 8.94 -11.27
C ILE A 160 -4.33 8.40 -10.89
N ILE A 161 -4.93 8.87 -9.80
CA ILE A 161 -6.29 8.48 -9.41
C ILE A 161 -7.31 9.08 -10.38
N GLY A 162 -7.18 10.38 -10.67
CA GLY A 162 -8.01 11.08 -11.64
C GLY A 162 -7.90 10.47 -13.05
N GLU A 163 -6.69 10.11 -13.47
CA GLU A 163 -6.46 9.42 -14.75
C GLU A 163 -7.23 8.10 -14.82
N PHE A 164 -7.13 7.26 -13.79
CA PHE A 164 -7.89 6.01 -13.74
C PHE A 164 -9.41 6.27 -13.80
N TYR A 165 -9.92 7.28 -13.10
CA TYR A 165 -11.36 7.60 -13.11
C TYR A 165 -11.90 8.05 -14.47
N LEU A 166 -11.10 8.75 -15.27
CA LEU A 166 -11.51 9.19 -16.60
C LEU A 166 -11.61 8.04 -17.61
N MET A 167 -11.16 6.84 -17.23
CA MET A 167 -10.95 5.71 -18.13
C MET A 167 -11.88 4.51 -17.85
N TYR A 168 -12.54 4.45 -16.71
CA TYR A 168 -13.57 3.43 -16.42
C TYR A 168 -14.97 4.06 -16.51
N ASP A 169 -15.86 3.44 -17.29
CA ASP A 169 -17.30 3.64 -17.10
C ASP A 169 -17.64 3.25 -15.65
N GLU A 170 -18.43 4.05 -14.94
CA GLU A 170 -18.72 3.89 -13.50
C GLU A 170 -19.08 2.43 -13.14
N ASP A 171 -19.79 1.72 -14.03
CA ASP A 171 -20.23 0.34 -13.87
C ASP A 171 -19.09 -0.69 -13.74
N ASP A 172 -17.97 -0.52 -14.44
CA ASP A 172 -16.83 -1.46 -14.35
C ASP A 172 -16.01 -1.25 -13.06
N PHE A 173 -15.98 -0.01 -12.54
CA PHE A 173 -15.36 0.28 -11.25
C PHE A 173 -16.19 -0.31 -10.09
N PHE A 174 -17.52 -0.29 -10.18
CA PHE A 174 -18.41 -0.90 -9.19
C PHE A 174 -18.41 -2.44 -9.24
N ASN A 175 -18.30 -3.06 -10.42
CA ASN A 175 -18.17 -4.52 -10.54
C ASN A 175 -16.88 -5.07 -9.91
N ILE A 176 -15.80 -4.27 -9.89
CA ILE A 176 -14.57 -4.63 -9.17
C ILE A 176 -14.80 -4.58 -7.66
N LEU A 177 -15.52 -3.58 -7.14
CA LEU A 177 -15.89 -3.49 -5.72
C LEU A 177 -16.87 -4.58 -5.27
N GLU A 178 -17.76 -5.06 -6.14
CA GLU A 178 -18.71 -6.13 -5.82
C GLU A 178 -18.07 -7.53 -5.68
N ASN A 179 -16.92 -7.78 -6.34
CA ASN A 179 -16.21 -9.05 -6.25
C ASN A 179 -15.26 -9.17 -5.05
N PHE A 180 -15.08 -8.10 -4.26
CA PHE A 180 -14.38 -8.20 -2.98
C PHE A 180 -15.26 -8.92 -1.95
N ASN A 181 -14.68 -9.78 -1.11
CA ASN A 181 -15.42 -10.52 -0.09
C ASN A 181 -15.91 -9.55 1.01
N TRP A 182 -17.10 -8.97 0.79
CA TRP A 182 -17.75 -7.91 1.59
C TRP A 182 -17.88 -8.24 3.09
N THR A 183 -17.77 -9.50 3.49
CA THR A 183 -17.93 -9.93 4.89
C THR A 183 -16.80 -9.42 5.78
N ILE A 184 -15.56 -9.40 5.28
CA ILE A 184 -14.39 -8.92 6.05
C ILE A 184 -14.33 -7.39 6.02
N ILE A 185 -14.61 -6.80 4.85
CA ILE A 185 -14.62 -5.35 4.66
C ILE A 185 -15.74 -4.67 5.43
N SER A 186 -16.98 -5.20 5.45
CA SER A 186 -18.12 -4.55 6.13
C SER A 186 -17.90 -4.36 7.63
N THR A 187 -17.18 -5.29 8.28
CA THR A 187 -16.84 -5.20 9.70
C THR A 187 -15.82 -4.08 9.95
N LEU A 188 -14.78 -3.99 9.11
CA LEU A 188 -13.80 -2.89 9.11
C LEU A 188 -14.44 -1.55 8.69
N PHE A 189 -15.45 -1.57 7.83
CA PHE A 189 -16.14 -0.40 7.32
C PHE A 189 -17.05 0.21 8.39
N GLU A 190 -17.81 -0.59 9.15
CA GLU A 190 -18.66 -0.08 10.24
C GLU A 190 -17.83 0.53 11.38
N GLU A 191 -16.70 -0.09 11.74
CA GLU A 191 -15.78 0.45 12.76
C GLU A 191 -15.11 1.76 12.29
N ASN A 192 -14.65 1.82 11.03
CA ASN A 192 -13.99 3.02 10.50
C ASN A 192 -14.97 4.14 10.11
N LYS A 193 -16.19 3.84 9.68
CA LYS A 193 -17.22 4.84 9.36
C LYS A 193 -17.68 5.61 10.59
N LYS A 194 -17.72 4.94 11.76
CA LYS A 194 -17.93 5.62 13.05
C LYS A 194 -16.79 6.59 13.37
N ILE A 195 -15.54 6.14 13.20
CA ILE A 195 -14.35 6.97 13.46
C ILE A 195 -14.25 8.15 12.49
N ILE A 196 -14.53 7.97 11.20
CA ILE A 196 -14.54 9.03 10.19
C ILE A 196 -15.67 10.02 10.44
N ASN A 197 -16.86 9.57 10.83
CA ASN A 197 -17.95 10.47 11.22
C ASN A 197 -17.64 11.24 12.50
N ASP A 198 -17.01 10.61 13.49
CA ASP A 198 -16.57 11.28 14.71
C ASP A 198 -15.46 12.30 14.39
N TYR A 199 -14.53 11.98 13.49
CA TYR A 199 -13.49 12.89 13.02
C TYR A 199 -14.08 14.08 12.25
N LEU A 200 -15.04 13.84 11.34
CA LEU A 200 -15.72 14.87 10.56
C LEU A 200 -16.63 15.75 11.44
N ASN A 201 -17.25 15.20 12.48
CA ASN A 201 -18.06 15.97 13.44
C ASN A 201 -17.18 16.85 14.34
N VAL A 202 -16.03 16.34 14.80
CA VAL A 202 -15.03 17.13 15.52
C VAL A 202 -14.45 18.23 14.62
N TYR A 203 -14.15 17.93 13.35
CA TYR A 203 -13.63 18.92 12.40
C TYR A 203 -14.67 20.00 12.04
N LYS A 204 -15.95 19.64 11.86
CA LYS A 204 -17.04 20.61 11.66
C LYS A 204 -17.24 21.52 12.88
N HIS A 205 -17.09 20.99 14.09
CA HIS A 205 -17.16 21.79 15.32
C HIS A 205 -15.97 22.75 15.46
N LEU A 206 -14.77 22.35 15.00
CA LEU A 206 -13.56 23.17 15.02
C LEU A 206 -13.55 24.25 13.92
N ILE A 207 -14.11 23.97 12.74
CA ILE A 207 -14.26 24.96 11.66
C ILE A 207 -15.35 25.99 12.01
N GLY A 208 -16.44 25.57 12.64
CA GLY A 208 -17.51 26.48 13.08
C GLY A 208 -17.05 27.55 14.07
N LYS A 209 -16.02 27.29 14.88
CA LYS A 209 -15.44 28.27 15.81
C LYS A 209 -14.37 29.17 15.20
N LYS A 210 -13.92 28.92 13.97
CA LYS A 210 -12.85 29.70 13.32
C LYS A 210 -13.38 30.85 12.44
N TYR A 211 -14.70 30.98 12.31
CA TYR A 211 -15.38 31.99 11.49
C TYR A 211 -16.47 32.78 12.26
N GLU A 212 -16.27 33.01 13.56
CA GLU A 212 -16.95 34.10 14.28
C GLU A 212 -15.93 35.17 14.66
N TYR A 213 -15.65 36.06 13.70
CA TYR A 213 -15.19 37.43 13.91
C TYR A 213 -15.80 38.32 12.83
#